data_AF-A0A3D5M294-F1
#
_entry.id   AF-A0A3D5M294-F1
#
_cell.length_a   1.000
_cell.length_b   1.000
_cell.length_c   1.000
_cell.angle_alpha   90.00
_cell.angle_beta   90.00
_cell.angle_gamma   90.00
#
_symmetry.space_group_name_H-M   'P 1'
#
loop_
_entity.id
_entity.type
_entity.pdbx_description
1 polymer ?
#
loop_
_entity_poly.entity_id
_entity_poly.type
_entity_poly.pdbx_seq_one_letter_code
_entity_poly.pdbx_strand_id
1 'polypeptide(L)'
;LPGSDIPVLAVTEYVRALPDLIRPWVSAPWASLGTDGYGRSDTREELRKHFETDEASIEIAALSLLSRQGKIKGEQVSAAQTRHGRDPGTPAPWL
;
A
#
# COMPACT_ATOMS: atom_id res chain seq x y z
N LEU A 1 -3.32 -15.77 6.59
CA LEU A 1 -3.36 -17.21 6.96
C LEU A 1 -4.82 -17.60 7.12
N PRO A 2 -5.27 -18.81 6.76
CA PRO A 2 -6.70 -19.14 6.64
C PRO A 2 -7.49 -18.76 7.91
N GLY A 3 -8.44 -17.83 7.80
CA GLY A 3 -9.35 -17.45 8.88
C GLY A 3 -8.81 -16.46 9.91
N SER A 4 -7.73 -15.71 9.63
CA SER A 4 -7.25 -14.69 10.55
C SER A 4 -7.86 -13.31 10.28
N ASP A 5 -8.29 -12.61 11.34
CA ASP A 5 -8.63 -11.17 11.31
C ASP A 5 -7.42 -10.26 11.07
N ILE A 6 -6.22 -10.83 10.92
CA ILE A 6 -5.00 -10.08 10.67
C ILE A 6 -4.98 -9.68 9.19
N PRO A 7 -4.89 -8.38 8.86
CA PRO A 7 -4.85 -7.92 7.48
C PRO A 7 -3.56 -8.37 6.79
N VAL A 8 -3.66 -8.64 5.49
CA VAL A 8 -2.54 -9.00 4.62
C VAL A 8 -2.28 -7.85 3.65
N LEU A 9 -1.03 -7.41 3.60
CA LEU A 9 -0.54 -6.43 2.63
C LEU A 9 0.48 -7.12 1.72
N ALA A 10 0.18 -7.22 0.43
CA ALA A 10 1.12 -7.71 -0.57
C ALA A 10 1.84 -6.55 -1.25
N VAL A 11 3.14 -6.68 -1.48
CA VAL A 11 3.97 -5.65 -2.13
C VAL A 11 4.76 -6.32 -3.23
N THR A 12 4.79 -5.71 -4.40
CA THR A 12 5.49 -6.25 -5.58
C THR A 12 6.13 -5.14 -6.38
N GLU A 13 7.20 -5.46 -7.11
CA GLU A 13 7.82 -4.58 -8.11
C GLU A 13 7.12 -4.71 -9.49
N TYR A 14 6.05 -5.51 -9.56
CA TYR A 14 5.11 -5.58 -10.69
C TYR A 14 3.82 -4.83 -10.37
N VAL A 15 2.89 -4.76 -11.32
CA VAL A 15 1.54 -4.23 -11.09
C VAL A 15 0.78 -5.05 -10.03
N ARG A 16 -0.12 -4.39 -9.29
CA ARG A 16 -0.96 -5.00 -8.23
C ARG A 16 -1.78 -6.20 -8.69
N ALA A 17 -2.11 -6.25 -9.99
CA ALA A 17 -2.83 -7.37 -10.57
C ALA A 17 -2.12 -8.72 -10.33
N LEU A 18 -0.79 -8.76 -10.22
CA LEU A 18 -0.03 -9.98 -9.98
C LEU A 18 -0.33 -10.61 -8.61
N PRO A 19 -0.09 -9.95 -7.45
CA PRO A 19 -0.47 -10.52 -6.17
C PRO A 19 -1.99 -10.65 -6.02
N ASP A 20 -2.79 -9.82 -6.68
CA ASP A 20 -4.25 -9.92 -6.62
C ASP A 20 -4.78 -11.20 -7.29
N LEU A 21 -4.00 -11.88 -8.14
CA LEU A 21 -4.36 -13.22 -8.62
C LEU A 21 -4.65 -14.15 -7.46
N ILE A 22 -3.89 -14.08 -6.36
CA ILE A 22 -4.07 -15.00 -5.23
C ILE A 22 -5.11 -14.58 -4.19
N ARG A 23 -5.68 -13.37 -4.33
CA ARG A 23 -6.67 -12.80 -3.40
C ARG A 23 -7.83 -13.75 -3.07
N PRO A 24 -8.43 -14.50 -4.02
CA PRO A 24 -9.57 -15.38 -3.73
C PRO A 24 -9.24 -16.52 -2.75
N TRP A 25 -7.98 -16.94 -2.65
CA TRP A 25 -7.54 -18.01 -1.74
C TRP A 25 -7.07 -17.49 -0.38
N VAL A 26 -7.08 -16.17 -0.16
CA VAL A 26 -6.71 -15.54 1.11
C VAL A 26 -7.96 -15.10 1.85
N SER A 27 -8.31 -15.84 2.91
CA SER A 27 -9.40 -15.49 3.83
C SER A 27 -8.94 -14.52 4.92
N ALA A 28 -8.58 -13.30 4.52
CA ALA A 28 -8.22 -12.17 5.38
C ALA A 28 -8.49 -10.84 4.65
N PRO A 29 -8.59 -9.69 5.35
CA PRO A 29 -8.54 -8.39 4.71
C PRO A 29 -7.26 -8.25 3.89
N TRP A 30 -7.35 -7.60 2.74
CA TRP A 30 -6.27 -7.57 1.76
C TRP A 30 -6.10 -6.17 1.17
N ALA A 31 -4.85 -5.78 0.97
CA ALA A 31 -4.47 -4.77 0.00
C ALA A 31 -3.18 -5.18 -0.72
N SER A 32 -2.95 -4.60 -1.88
CA SER A 32 -1.73 -4.78 -2.67
C SER A 32 -1.14 -3.42 -3.05
N LEU A 33 0.19 -3.35 -3.01
CA LEU A 33 1.00 -2.25 -3.56
C LEU A 33 1.81 -2.79 -4.74
N GLY A 34 1.90 -2.00 -5.80
CA GLY A 34 2.53 -2.43 -7.05
C GLY A 34 2.80 -1.25 -7.96
N THR A 35 3.59 -1.51 -8.99
CA THR A 35 4.12 -0.51 -9.92
C THR A 35 3.18 -0.27 -11.10
N ASP A 36 1.90 -0.04 -10.81
CA ASP A 36 0.88 0.30 -11.79
C ASP A 36 1.21 1.65 -12.46
N GLY A 37 1.25 1.68 -13.80
CA GLY A 37 1.55 2.89 -14.58
C GLY A 37 2.73 2.70 -15.52
N TYR A 38 3.15 3.78 -16.17
CA TYR A 38 4.31 3.77 -17.06
C TYR A 38 5.61 3.93 -16.28
N GLY A 39 6.67 3.27 -16.76
CA GLY A 39 8.01 3.47 -16.25
C GLY A 39 8.54 4.88 -16.53
N ARG A 40 9.45 5.34 -15.67
CA ARG A 40 10.19 6.59 -15.84
C ARG A 40 11.66 6.40 -15.46
N SER A 41 12.52 7.31 -15.90
CA SER A 41 13.94 7.31 -15.54
C SER A 41 14.17 8.06 -14.23
N ASP A 42 14.64 7.35 -13.21
CA ASP A 42 14.98 7.94 -11.90
C ASP A 42 15.84 6.95 -11.09
N THR A 43 16.20 7.30 -9.85
CA THR A 43 16.81 6.38 -8.88
C THR A 43 15.79 5.35 -8.37
N ARG A 44 16.26 4.23 -7.82
CA ARG A 44 15.36 3.19 -7.29
C ARG A 44 14.51 3.71 -6.13
N GLU A 45 15.11 4.55 -5.29
CA GLU A 45 14.49 5.18 -4.14
C GLU A 45 13.31 6.05 -4.59
N GLU A 46 13.53 6.92 -5.57
CA GLU A 46 12.48 7.80 -6.08
C GLU A 46 11.41 7.04 -6.89
N LEU A 47 11.79 5.99 -7.62
CA LEU A 47 10.82 5.14 -8.30
C LEU A 47 9.91 4.40 -7.31
N ARG A 48 10.43 3.84 -6.22
CA ARG A 48 9.59 3.17 -5.21
C ARG A 48 8.69 4.15 -4.47
N LYS A 49 9.19 5.35 -4.19
CA LYS A 49 8.37 6.43 -3.64
C LYS A 49 7.24 6.81 -4.59
N HIS A 50 7.55 6.95 -5.89
CA HIS A 50 6.58 7.29 -6.93
C HIS A 50 5.52 6.22 -7.11
N PHE A 51 5.92 4.95 -7.25
CA PHE A 51 4.99 3.82 -7.39
C PHE A 51 4.33 3.40 -6.07
N GLU A 52 4.61 4.11 -4.97
CA GLU A 52 4.02 3.86 -3.65
C GLU A 52 4.34 2.44 -3.11
N THR A 53 5.57 1.97 -3.32
CA THR A 53 6.06 0.64 -2.88
C THR A 53 7.22 0.70 -1.88
N ASP A 54 7.61 1.89 -1.43
CA ASP A 54 8.63 2.10 -0.39
C ASP A 54 8.09 1.87 1.04
N GLU A 55 8.98 1.92 2.02
CA GLU A 55 8.70 1.74 3.45
C GLU A 55 7.53 2.60 3.94
N ALA A 56 7.52 3.89 3.59
CA ALA A 56 6.47 4.82 4.02
C ALA A 56 5.09 4.39 3.50
N SER A 57 5.02 3.96 2.25
CA SER A 57 3.77 3.49 1.64
C SER A 57 3.28 2.19 2.28
N ILE A 58 4.22 1.28 2.61
CA ILE A 58 3.92 0.03 3.32
C ILE A 58 3.33 0.32 4.71
N GLU A 59 3.95 1.21 5.48
CA GLU A 59 3.46 1.59 6.81
C GLU A 59 2.06 2.21 6.73
N ILE A 60 1.86 3.19 5.84
CA ILE A 60 0.58 3.89 5.68
C ILE A 60 -0.51 2.90 5.24
N ALA A 61 -0.22 2.00 4.31
CA ALA A 61 -1.17 0.98 3.87
C ALA A 61 -1.54 0.00 5.00
N ALA A 62 -0.57 -0.44 5.79
CA ALA A 62 -0.82 -1.32 6.94
C ALA A 62 -1.69 -0.63 8.02
N LEU A 63 -1.39 0.63 8.36
CA LEU A 63 -2.19 1.42 9.30
C LEU A 63 -3.60 1.66 8.75
N SER A 64 -3.74 1.93 7.44
CA SER A 64 -5.04 2.09 6.79
C SER A 64 -5.90 0.82 6.89
N LEU A 65 -5.30 -0.37 6.70
CA LEU A 65 -5.99 -1.65 6.90
C LEU A 65 -6.47 -1.83 8.34
N LEU A 66 -5.63 -1.54 9.33
CA LEU A 66 -5.99 -1.64 10.75
C LEU A 66 -7.08 -0.62 11.14
N SER A 67 -7.01 0.59 10.58
CA SER A 67 -7.98 1.66 10.80
C SER A 67 -9.37 1.27 10.25
N ARG A 68 -9.42 0.67 9.06
CA ARG A 68 -10.67 0.14 8.47
C ARG A 68 -11.31 -0.98 9.30
N GLN A 69 -10.52 -1.69 10.09
CA GLN A 69 -11.01 -2.68 11.05
C GLN A 69 -11.38 -2.09 12.42
N GLY A 70 -11.24 -0.78 12.61
CA GLY A 70 -11.47 -0.11 13.90
C GLY A 70 -10.43 -0.44 14.97
N LYS A 71 -9.30 -1.07 14.62
CA LYS A 71 -8.23 -1.43 15.57
C LYS A 71 -7.41 -0.22 15.98
N ILE A 72 -7.34 0.78 15.12
CA ILE A 72 -6.71 2.07 15.37
C ILE A 72 -7.59 3.20 14.85
N LYS A 73 -7.29 4.43 15.27
CA LYS A 73 -7.99 5.61 14.77
C LYS A 73 -7.36 6.15 13.49
N GLY A 74 -8.17 6.84 12.67
CA GLY A 74 -7.74 7.43 11.41
C GLY A 74 -6.63 8.48 11.57
N GLU A 75 -6.57 9.17 12.70
CA GLU A 75 -5.53 10.17 13.01
C GLU A 75 -4.13 9.55 13.04
N GLN A 76 -4.00 8.26 13.35
CA GLN A 76 -2.71 7.57 13.30
C GLN A 76 -2.24 7.37 11.85
N VAL A 77 -3.17 7.15 10.91
CA VAL A 77 -2.86 7.09 9.47
C VAL A 77 -2.42 8.47 8.98
N SER A 78 -3.16 9.51 9.34
CA SER A 78 -2.82 10.90 8.99
C SER A 78 -1.47 11.33 9.58
N ALA A 79 -1.16 10.94 10.82
CA ALA A 79 0.13 11.22 11.44
C ALA A 79 1.30 10.56 10.68
N ALA A 80 1.13 9.31 10.22
CA ALA A 80 2.14 8.64 9.40
C ALA A 80 2.31 9.32 8.03
N GLN A 81 1.21 9.75 7.39
CA GLN A 81 1.26 10.53 6.16
C GLN A 81 2.04 11.83 6.35
N THR A 82 1.75 12.60 7.40
CA THR A 82 2.46 13.84 7.72
C THR A 82 3.94 13.58 7.99
N ARG A 83 4.28 12.56 8.79
CA ARG A 83 5.68 12.21 9.12
C ARG A 83 6.50 11.89 7.87
N HIS A 84 5.89 11.23 6.88
CA HIS A 84 6.55 10.84 5.63
C HIS A 84 6.38 11.86 4.49
N GLY A 85 5.72 13.00 4.74
CA GLY A 85 5.45 14.01 3.72
C GLY A 85 4.61 13.49 2.55
N ARG A 86 3.64 12.60 2.81
CA ARG A 86 2.75 12.01 1.80
C ARG A 86 1.45 12.79 1.72
N ASP A 87 1.15 13.33 0.55
CA ASP A 87 -0.09 14.05 0.27
C ASP A 87 -1.13 13.09 -0.34
N PRO A 88 -2.29 12.87 0.32
CA PRO A 88 -3.41 12.10 -0.24
C PRO A 88 -3.99 12.68 -1.55
N GLY A 89 -3.71 13.95 -1.86
CA GLY A 89 -4.10 14.61 -3.10
C GLY A 89 -3.19 14.31 -4.29
N THR A 90 -2.05 13.63 -4.08
CA THR A 90 -1.14 13.24 -5.17
C THR A 90 -1.88 12.31 -6.15
N PRO A 91 -1.87 12.59 -7.47
CA PRO A 91 -2.44 11.69 -8.45
C PRO A 91 -1.77 10.32 -8.40
N ALA A 92 -2.57 9.28 -8.60
CA ALA A 92 -2.05 7.92 -8.64
C ALA A 92 -1.08 7.73 -9.82
N PRO A 93 -0.04 6.89 -9.71
CA PRO A 93 0.99 6.72 -10.75
C PRO A 93 0.51 6.19 -12.11
N TRP A 94 -0.71 5.67 -12.17
CA TRP A 94 -1.34 5.11 -13.37
C TRP A 94 -2.34 6.04 -14.06
N LEU A 95 -2.48 7.29 -13.58
CA LEU A 95 -3.28 8.34 -14.20
C LEU A 95 -2.40 9.25 -15.07
#